data_AF-A0A7R7I598-F1
#
_entry.id   AF-A0A7R7I598-F1
#
_cell.length_a   1.000
_cell.length_b   1.000
_cell.length_c   1.000
_cell.angle_alpha   90.00
_cell.angle_beta   90.00
_cell.angle_gamma   90.00
#
_symmetry.space_group_name_H-M   'P 1'
#
loop_
_entity.id
_entity.type
_entity.pdbx_description
1 polymer ?
#
loop_
_entity_poly.entity_id
_entity_poly.type
_entity_poly.pdbx_seq_one_letter_code
_entity_poly.pdbx_strand_id
1 'polypeptide(L)' 'MHHPHVESPDIARQVDKLLAEHRTGLLSMREAISLLRQRTGTDRSDADLAGLITKKAAHLGVAVVVDGR' A
#
# COMPACT_ATOMS: atom_id res chain seq x y z
N MET A 1 -27.93 12.87 1.80
CA MET A 1 -26.67 12.62 2.54
C MET A 1 -25.58 12.39 1.51
N HIS A 2 -24.79 13.42 1.21
CA HIS A 2 -23.59 13.26 0.38
C HIS A 2 -22.63 12.37 1.19
N HIS A 3 -22.49 11.10 0.84
CA HIS A 3 -21.25 10.41 1.17
C HIS A 3 -20.17 11.17 0.40
N PRO A 4 -19.24 11.88 1.06
CA PRO A 4 -18.05 12.29 0.35
C PRO A 4 -17.47 11.00 -0.21
N HIS A 5 -17.20 10.97 -1.51
CA HIS A 5 -16.31 9.99 -2.10
C HIS A 5 -14.97 10.22 -1.39
N VAL A 6 -14.82 9.65 -0.21
CA VAL A 6 -13.61 9.74 0.58
C VAL A 6 -12.64 8.91 -0.22
N GLU A 7 -11.79 9.57 -1.00
CA GLU A 7 -10.59 8.94 -1.52
C GLU A 7 -9.80 8.52 -0.28
N SER A 8 -10.05 7.30 0.21
CA SER A 8 -9.87 6.94 1.62
C SER A 8 -8.48 7.31 2.14
N PRO A 9 -8.34 8.38 2.96
CA PRO A 9 -7.07 8.75 3.58
C PRO A 9 -6.50 7.60 4.43
N ASP A 10 -7.35 6.64 4.79
CA ASP A 10 -6.98 5.37 5.39
C ASP A 10 -6.03 4.55 4.54
N ILE A 11 -6.17 4.48 3.21
CA ILE A 11 -5.31 3.61 2.39
C ILE A 11 -3.88 4.12 2.45
N ALA A 12 -3.66 5.42 2.21
CA ALA A 12 -2.34 6.01 2.30
C ALA A 12 -1.75 5.79 3.70
N ARG A 13 -2.51 6.04 4.77
CA ARG A 13 -2.06 5.83 6.15
C ARG A 13 -1.72 4.36 6.44
N GLN A 14 -2.51 3.40 5.92
CA GLN A 14 -2.24 1.98 6.07
C GLN A 14 -0.99 1.56 5.29
N VAL A 15 -0.73 2.15 4.12
CA VAL A 15 0.53 1.92 3.38
C VAL A 15 1.73 2.40 4.19
N ASP A 16 1.66 3.58 4.84
CA ASP A 16 2.77 4.05 5.71
C ASP A 16 3.02 3.06 6.82
N LYS A 17 1.94 2.67 7.51
CA LYS A 17 2.03 1.76 8.65
C LYS A 17 2.63 0.43 8.23
N LEU A 18 2.15 -0.14 7.14
CA LEU A 18 2.64 -1.40 6.57
C LEU A 18 4.14 -1.32 6.21
N LEU A 19 4.56 -0.24 5.55
CA LEU A 19 5.98 -0.05 5.18
C LEU A 19 6.87 0.26 6.39
N ALA A 20 6.36 0.96 7.41
CA ALA A 20 7.08 1.21 8.64
C ALA A 20 7.24 -0.08 9.48
N GLU A 21 6.19 -0.92 9.53
CA GLU A 21 6.22 -2.23 10.20
C GLU A 21 7.20 -3.19 9.49
N HIS A 22 7.28 -3.13 8.16
CA HIS A 22 8.17 -3.97 7.35
C HIS A 22 9.49 -3.28 6.94
N ARG A 23 9.87 -2.17 7.58
CA ARG A 23 11.05 -1.38 7.21
C ARG A 23 12.37 -2.17 7.21
N THR A 24 12.43 -3.24 8.00
CA THR A 24 13.63 -4.09 8.18
C THR A 24 13.63 -5.34 7.29
N GLY A 25 12.54 -5.63 6.56
CA GLY A 25 12.39 -6.82 5.74
C GLY A 25 12.11 -6.49 4.28
N LEU A 26 12.46 -7.41 3.38
CA LEU A 26 12.04 -7.33 1.99
C LEU A 26 10.54 -7.62 1.92
N LEU A 27 9.75 -6.63 1.53
CA LEU A 27 8.31 -6.79 1.35
C LEU A 27 8.01 -6.98 -0.14
N SER A 28 7.38 -8.10 -0.49
CA SER A 28 6.93 -8.35 -1.87
C SER A 28 5.69 -7.52 -2.19
N MET A 29 5.62 -7.00 -3.42
CA MET A 29 4.50 -6.17 -3.89
C MET A 29 3.15 -6.88 -3.74
N ARG A 30 3.08 -8.18 -4.08
CA ARG A 30 1.85 -8.99 -3.93
C ARG A 30 1.39 -9.08 -2.47
N GLU A 31 2.33 -9.30 -1.54
CA GLU A 31 2.04 -9.36 -0.12
C GLU A 31 1.57 -8.00 0.41
N ALA A 32 2.25 -6.92 0.03
CA ALA A 32 1.86 -5.56 0.39
C ALA A 32 0.43 -5.24 -0.04
N ILE A 33 0.07 -5.60 -1.29
CA ILE A 33 -1.26 -5.40 -1.84
C ILE A 33 -2.30 -6.25 -1.10
N SER A 34 -2.02 -7.53 -0.87
CA SER A 34 -2.92 -8.44 -0.16
C SER A 34 -3.21 -7.95 1.26
N LEU A 35 -2.17 -7.53 2.00
CA LEU A 35 -2.31 -6.98 3.35
C LEU A 35 -3.09 -5.66 3.35
N LEU A 36 -2.86 -4.79 2.36
CA LEU A 36 -3.62 -3.54 2.23
C LEU A 36 -5.09 -3.79 1.97
N ARG A 37 -5.42 -4.72 1.05
CA ARG A 37 -6.82 -5.12 0.79
C ARG A 37 -7.48 -5.66 2.05
N GLN A 38 -6.79 -6.52 2.80
CA GLN A 38 -7.31 -7.06 4.06
C GLN A 38 -7.53 -5.99 5.14
N ARG A 39 -6.62 -5.01 5.27
CA ARG A 39 -6.73 -3.95 6.29
C ARG A 39 -7.75 -2.86 5.95
N THR A 40 -7.92 -2.55 4.66
CA THR A 40 -8.72 -1.41 4.21
C THR A 40 -10.06 -1.80 3.60
N GLY A 41 -10.21 -3.05 3.16
CA GLY A 41 -11.35 -3.47 2.35
C GLY A 41 -11.42 -2.78 0.97
N THR A 42 -10.30 -2.24 0.48
CA THR A 42 -10.27 -1.48 -0.77
C THR A 42 -10.50 -2.35 -2.00
N ASP A 43 -11.36 -1.87 -2.90
CA ASP A 43 -11.65 -2.49 -4.20
C ASP A 43 -10.74 -1.95 -5.32
N ARG A 44 -9.80 -1.05 -5.00
CA ARG A 44 -8.89 -0.46 -6.00
C ARG A 44 -8.09 -1.53 -6.75
N SER A 45 -7.71 -1.24 -7.99
CA SER A 45 -6.90 -2.12 -8.81
C SER A 45 -5.48 -2.26 -8.25
N ASP A 46 -4.85 -3.41 -8.47
CA ASP A 46 -3.50 -3.72 -8.00
C ASP A 46 -2.46 -2.74 -8.54
N ALA A 47 -2.66 -2.20 -9.74
CA ALA A 47 -1.79 -1.17 -10.32
C ALA A 47 -1.82 0.16 -9.54
N ASP A 48 -3.00 0.58 -9.08
CA ASP A 48 -3.13 1.79 -8.24
C ASP A 48 -2.45 1.57 -6.89
N LEU A 49 -2.72 0.41 -6.26
CA LEU A 49 -2.11 0.06 -4.98
C LEU A 49 -0.58 -0.05 -5.09
N ALA A 50 -0.07 -0.68 -6.15
CA ALA A 50 1.36 -0.77 -6.41
C ALA A 50 2.00 0.61 -6.58
N GLY A 51 1.34 1.53 -7.29
CA GLY A 51 1.77 2.92 -7.43
C GLY A 51 1.87 3.65 -6.10
N LEU A 52 0.85 3.50 -5.24
CA LEU A 52 0.83 4.08 -3.89
C LEU A 52 1.93 3.51 -2.99
N ILE A 53 2.10 2.19 -2.98
CA ILE A 53 3.15 1.50 -2.22
C ILE A 53 4.53 1.99 -2.68
N THR A 54 4.78 2.00 -3.99
CA THR A 54 6.08 2.39 -4.55
C THR A 54 6.43 3.82 -4.20
N LYS A 55 5.50 4.75 -4.39
CA LYS A 55 5.70 6.17 -4.05
C LYS A 55 6.04 6.36 -2.57
N LYS A 56 5.36 5.63 -1.70
CA LYS A 56 5.53 5.76 -0.25
C LYS A 56 6.76 5.04 0.28
N ALA A 57 7.09 3.90 -0.29
CA ALA A 57 8.31 3.17 0.03
C ALA A 57 9.55 4.00 -0.35
N ALA A 58 9.53 4.66 -1.51
CA ALA A 58 10.57 5.61 -1.90
C ALA A 58 10.69 6.79 -0.92
N HIS A 59 9.55 7.32 -0.43
CA HIS A 59 9.54 8.39 0.57
C HIS A 59 10.14 7.95 1.92
N LEU A 60 9.89 6.71 2.34
CA LEU A 60 10.36 6.15 3.61
C LEU A 60 11.75 5.48 3.52
N GLY A 61 12.31 5.35 2.32
CA GLY A 61 13.56 4.63 2.07
C GLY A 61 13.44 3.11 2.30
N VAL A 62 12.26 2.54 2.05
CA VAL A 62 11.98 1.11 2.18
C VAL A 62 12.12 0.44 0.82
N ALA A 63 12.85 -0.68 0.76
CA ALA A 63 12.94 -1.49 -0.45
C ALA A 63 11.73 -2.43 -0.55
N VAL A 64 10.94 -2.29 -1.61
CA VAL A 64 9.86 -3.22 -1.98
C VAL A 64 10.29 -4.02 -3.19
N VAL A 65 10.11 -5.34 -3.11
CA VAL A 65 10.41 -6.24 -4.20
C VAL A 65 9.18 -6.30 -5.09
N VAL A 66 9.30 -5.77 -6.31
CA VAL A 66 8.32 -6.05 -7.35
C VAL A 66 8.58 -7.48 -7.80
N ASP A 67 7.66 -8.39 -7.49
CA ASP A 67 7.67 -9.77 -8.00
C ASP A 67 7.35 -9.71 -9.51
N GLY A 68 8.35 -9.25 -10.26
CA GLY A 68 8.36 -9.19 -11.71
C GLY A 68 9.07 -10.44 -12.19
N ARG A 69 8.32 -11.31 -12.84
CA ARG A 69 8.89 -12.38 -13.65
C ARG A 69 9.46 -11.79 -14.93
#